data_AF-A0A1H8U9P2-F1
#
_entry.id   AF-A0A1H8U9P2-F1
#
_cell.length_a   1.000
_cell.length_b   1.000
_cell.length_c   1.000
_cell.angle_alpha   90.00
_cell.angle_beta   90.00
_cell.angle_gamma   90.00
#
_symmetry.space_group_name_H-M   'P 1'
#
loop_
_entity.id
_entity.type
_entity.pdbx_description
1 polymer ?
#
loop_
_entity_poly.entity_id
_entity_poly.type
_entity_poly.pdbx_seq_one_letter_code
_entity_poly.pdbx_strand_id
1 'polypeptide(L)' 'MPLGGDPRRERLVGLLLLGVAAVLVVSSPTWFAGDRQVVGVAQLAVGVLLAAVGTLLLRRARPR' A
#
# COMPACT_ATOMS: atom_id res chain seq x y z
N MET A 1 -10.56 1.59 30.36
CA MET A 1 -9.38 2.40 30.02
C MET A 1 -9.48 2.75 28.54
N PRO A 2 -9.95 3.94 28.16
CA PRO A 2 -9.93 4.33 26.76
C PRO A 2 -8.47 4.47 26.35
N LEU A 3 -7.98 3.59 25.48
CA LEU A 3 -6.68 3.77 24.85
C LEU A 3 -6.86 4.95 23.89
N GLY A 4 -6.67 6.17 24.42
CA GLY A 4 -6.69 7.41 23.66
C GLY A 4 -5.55 7.41 22.66
N GLY A 5 -5.72 6.66 21.57
CA GLY A 5 -4.86 6.73 20.42
C GLY A 5 -5.16 8.02 19.70
N ASP A 6 -4.14 8.83 19.44
CA ASP A 6 -4.29 9.96 18.54
C ASP A 6 -4.93 9.47 17.23
N PRO A 7 -6.12 9.96 16.84
CA PRO A 7 -6.85 9.46 15.67
C PRO A 7 -6.05 9.66 14.37
N ARG A 8 -5.10 10.59 14.39
CA ARG A 8 -4.12 10.81 13.34
C ARG A 8 -3.09 9.68 13.25
N ARG A 9 -2.61 9.18 14.39
CA ARG A 9 -1.64 8.08 14.49
C ARG A 9 -2.27 6.78 14.05
N GLU A 10 -3.50 6.50 14.49
CA GLU A 10 -4.24 5.31 14.12
C GLU A 10 -4.50 5.23 12.61
N ARG A 11 -4.87 6.36 12.00
CA ARG A 11 -5.03 6.46 10.54
C ARG A 11 -3.71 6.26 9.78
N LEU A 12 -2.58 6.73 10.30
CA LEU A 12 -1.26 6.51 9.69
C LEU A 12 -0.81 5.05 9.80
N VAL A 13 -1.05 4.42 10.94
CA VAL A 13 -0.76 2.99 11.16
C VAL A 13 -1.64 2.12 10.27
N GLY A 14 -2.93 2.45 10.14
CA GLY A 14 -3.84 1.77 9.21
C GLY A 14 -3.37 1.88 7.75
N LEU A 15 -2.88 3.06 7.34
CA LEU A 15 -2.31 3.24 5.99
C LEU A 15 -1.00 2.47 5.79
N LEU A 16 -0.14 2.42 6.81
CA LEU A 16 1.09 1.63 6.79
C LEU A 16 0.77 0.14 6.62
N LEU A 17 -0.15 -0.39 7.43
CA LEU A 17 -0.56 -1.79 7.37
C LEU A 17 -1.21 -2.14 6.03
N LEU A 18 -2.02 -1.24 5.47
CA LEU A 18 -2.61 -1.42 4.15
C LEU A 18 -1.51 -1.49 3.06
N GLY A 19 -0.48 -0.65 3.17
CA GLY A 19 0.69 -0.70 2.30
C GLY A 19 1.48 -2.00 2.43
N VAL A 20 1.74 -2.46 3.65
CA VAL A 20 2.44 -3.73 3.93
C VAL A 20 1.64 -4.90 3.38
N ALA A 21 0.32 -4.94 3.61
CA ALA A 21 -0.56 -5.97 3.06
C ALA A 21 -0.53 -5.98 1.53
N ALA A 22 -0.54 -4.80 0.88
CA ALA A 22 -0.42 -4.69 -0.57
C ALA A 22 0.93 -5.24 -1.07
N VAL A 23 2.05 -4.86 -0.45
CA VAL A 23 3.38 -5.40 -0.79
C VAL A 23 3.44 -6.92 -0.61
N LEU A 24 2.85 -7.42 0.48
CA LEU A 24 2.86 -8.84 0.79
C LEU A 24 2.06 -9.64 -0.26
N VAL A 25 0.87 -9.14 -0.63
CA VAL A 25 0.03 -9.74 -1.68
C VAL A 25 0.71 -9.68 -3.04
N VAL A 26 1.45 -8.62 -3.34
CA VAL A 26 2.21 -8.44 -4.59
C VAL A 26 3.48 -9.28 -4.64
N SER A 27 4.11 -9.54 -3.49
CA SER A 27 5.35 -10.32 -3.39
C SER A 27 5.09 -11.83 -3.22
N SER A 28 3.92 -12.23 -2.76
CA SER A 28 3.55 -13.65 -2.65
C SER A 28 3.49 -14.43 -3.99
N PRO A 29 3.14 -13.86 -5.16
CA PRO A 29 3.07 -14.57 -6.43
C PRO A 29 4.47 -14.81 -7.04
N THR A 30 5.50 -14.03 -6.67
CA THR A 30 6.84 -14.14 -7.29
C THR A 30 7.58 -15.42 -6.88
N TRP A 31 7.13 -16.09 -5.82
CA TRP A 31 7.65 -17.38 -5.40
C TRP A 31 6.99 -18.57 -6.12
N PHE A 32 5.86 -18.37 -6.81
CA PHE A 32 5.00 -19.47 -7.25
C PHE A 32 4.70 -19.60 -8.75
N ALA A 33 4.96 -18.60 -9.61
CA ALA A 33 4.55 -18.68 -11.02
C ALA A 33 5.70 -18.40 -11.98
N GLY A 34 6.02 -19.41 -12.80
CA GLY A 34 6.99 -19.32 -13.88
C GLY A 34 6.52 -18.46 -15.06
N ASP A 35 7.51 -17.95 -15.79
CA ASP A 35 7.53 -17.36 -17.13
C ASP A 35 6.41 -16.37 -17.56
N ARG A 36 6.80 -15.10 -17.67
CA ARG A 36 6.14 -13.95 -18.36
C ARG A 36 4.85 -13.37 -17.78
N GLN A 37 3.91 -14.16 -17.27
CA GLN A 37 2.69 -13.59 -16.63
C GLN A 37 3.04 -12.73 -15.40
N VAL A 38 4.14 -13.05 -14.73
CA VAL A 38 4.67 -12.30 -13.58
C VAL A 38 4.98 -10.85 -13.92
N VAL A 39 5.49 -10.55 -15.11
CA VAL A 39 5.90 -9.18 -15.47
C VAL A 39 4.68 -8.28 -15.56
N GLY A 40 3.59 -8.74 -16.18
CA GLY A 40 2.34 -7.99 -16.26
C GLY A 40 1.71 -7.75 -14.90
N VAL A 41 1.71 -8.77 -14.03
CA VAL A 41 1.20 -8.65 -12.66
C VAL A 41 2.06 -7.71 -11.81
N ALA A 42 3.38 -7.81 -11.90
CA ALA A 42 4.31 -6.91 -11.22
C ALA A 42 4.11 -5.46 -11.68
N GLN A 43 3.91 -5.25 -12.98
CA GLN A 43 3.70 -3.91 -13.53
C GLN A 43 2.37 -3.30 -13.05
N LEU A 44 1.30 -4.10 -13.01
CA LEU A 44 0.02 -3.68 -12.42
C LEU A 44 0.17 -3.36 -10.93
N ALA A 45 0.89 -4.18 -10.19
CA ALA A 45 1.16 -3.96 -8.78
C ALA A 45 1.96 -2.67 -8.51
N VAL A 46 3.00 -2.42 -9.30
CA VAL A 46 3.76 -1.16 -9.25
C VAL A 46 2.86 0.03 -9.59
N GLY A 47 1.97 -0.11 -10.57
CA GLY A 47 0.97 0.91 -10.91
C GLY A 47 0.02 1.22 -9.75
N VAL A 48 -0.52 0.18 -9.10
CA VAL A 48 -1.37 0.32 -7.91
C VAL A 48 -0.62 0.98 -6.76
N LEU A 49 0.65 0.59 -6.54
CA LEU A 49 1.51 1.19 -5.51
C LEU A 49 1.74 2.67 -5.79
N LEU A 50 2.10 3.04 -7.02
CA LEU A 50 2.30 4.43 -7.43
C LEU A 50 1.01 5.24 -7.29
N ALA A 51 -0.14 4.69 -7.68
CA ALA A 51 -1.43 5.35 -7.52
C ALA A 51 -1.79 5.56 -6.04
N ALA A 52 -1.53 4.57 -5.18
CA ALA A 52 -1.74 4.67 -3.74
C ALA A 52 -0.83 5.75 -3.11
N VAL A 53 0.47 5.73 -3.45
CA VAL A 53 1.44 6.72 -2.98
C VAL A 53 1.09 8.12 -3.48
N GLY A 54 0.76 8.28 -4.76
CA GLY A 54 0.33 9.56 -5.34
C GLY A 54 -0.93 10.10 -4.67
N THR A 55 -1.91 9.23 -4.40
CA THR A 55 -3.14 9.61 -3.68
C THR A 55 -2.85 9.99 -2.23
N LEU A 56 -1.92 9.29 -1.57
CA LEU A 56 -1.50 9.59 -0.20
C LEU A 56 -0.72 10.90 -0.12
N LEU A 57 0.19 11.14 -1.06
CA LEU A 57 0.86 12.43 -1.22
C LEU A 57 -0.15 13.54 -1.48
N LEU A 58 -1.13 13.33 -2.36
CA LEU A 58 -2.17 14.32 -2.64
C LEU A 58 -3.03 14.63 -1.40
N ARG A 59 -3.38 13.59 -0.63
CA ARG A 59 -4.09 13.72 0.65
C ARG A 59 -3.28 14.46 1.70
N ARG A 60 -1.94 14.32 1.69
CA ARG A 60 -1.03 15.06 2.58
C ARG A 60 -0.78 16.48 2.08
N ALA A 61 -0.71 16.67 0.78
CA ALA A 61 -0.36 17.91 0.13
C ALA A 61 -1.50 18.92 0.17
N ARG A 62 -2.76 18.48 0.33
CA ARG A 62 -3.88 19.37 0.68
C ARG A 62 -3.59 20.03 2.04
N PRO A 63 -3.17 21.30 2.07
CA PRO A 63 -3.26 22.09 3.29
C PRO A 63 -4.75 22.32 3.54
N ARG A 64 -5.15 22.44 4.80
CA ARG A 64 -6.53 22.76 5.16
C ARG A 64 -6.97 24.07 4.52
#